data_AF-A0A022L5G9-F1
#
_entry.id   AF-A0A022L5G9-F1
#
_cell.length_a   1.000
_cell.length_b   1.000
_cell.length_c   1.000
_cell.angle_alpha   90.00
_cell.angle_beta   90.00
_cell.angle_gamma   90.00
#
_symmetry.space_group_name_H-M   'P 1'
#
loop_
_entity.id
_entity.type
_entity.pdbx_description
1 polymer ?
#
loop_
_entity_poly.entity_id
_entity_poly.type
_entity_poly.pdbx_seq_one_letter_code
_entity_poly.pdbx_strand_id
1 'polypeptide(L)'
;MWILLLAPFALLALSQLLALVAVGQAAPGTGLGAAALSVPTVAYVAAALLSVAVVVIAAIPARVSEPGPRGALIALAVLAGALICAAPLLWGRTIGEFHLSHHLVRAAAVAVCLVLYSWYVAAHR
;
A
#
# COMPACT_ATOMS: atom_id res chain seq x y z
N MET A 1 20.25 1.26 1.62
CA MET A 1 19.11 1.45 2.55
C MET A 1 17.75 1.46 1.85
N TRP A 2 17.56 2.12 0.69
CA TRP A 2 16.28 2.07 -0.07
C TRP A 2 15.76 0.66 -0.37
N ILE A 3 16.68 -0.28 -0.58
CA ILE A 3 16.38 -1.69 -0.83
C ILE A 3 15.60 -2.35 0.32
N LEU A 4 15.73 -1.82 1.54
CA LEU A 4 15.00 -2.30 2.72
C LEU A 4 13.51 -1.93 2.66
N LEU A 5 13.12 -0.98 1.81
CA LEU A 5 11.73 -0.63 1.55
C LEU A 5 11.06 -1.58 0.54
N LEU A 6 11.83 -2.35 -0.23
CA LEU A 6 11.28 -3.26 -1.25
C LEU A 6 10.39 -4.33 -0.62
N ALA A 7 10.89 -5.00 0.42
CA ALA A 7 10.16 -6.09 1.07
C ALA A 7 8.82 -5.64 1.67
N PRO A 8 8.76 -4.59 2.52
CA PRO A 8 7.49 -4.19 3.11
C PRO A 8 6.53 -3.57 2.08
N PHE A 9 6.99 -2.80 1.07
CA PHE A 9 6.09 -2.32 0.01
C PHE A 9 5.61 -3.43 -0.94
N ALA A 10 6.43 -4.45 -1.21
CA ALA A 10 5.99 -5.63 -1.96
C ALA A 10 4.91 -6.41 -1.20
N LEU A 11 5.08 -6.60 0.12
CA LEU A 11 4.05 -7.22 0.97
C LEU A 11 2.76 -6.39 1.02
N LEU A 12 2.88 -5.06 1.09
CA LEU A 12 1.74 -4.16 1.03
C LEU A 12 1.02 -4.27 -0.32
N ALA A 13 1.75 -4.26 -1.44
CA ALA A 13 1.18 -4.47 -2.77
C ALA A 13 0.44 -5.82 -2.87
N LEU A 14 1.09 -6.90 -2.41
CA LEU A 14 0.51 -8.25 -2.41
C LEU A 14 -0.77 -8.31 -1.57
N SER A 15 -0.79 -7.65 -0.41
CA SER A 15 -1.98 -7.59 0.44
C SER A 15 -3.15 -6.86 -0.21
N GLN A 16 -2.88 -5.85 -1.06
CA GLN A 16 -3.95 -5.17 -1.82
C GLN A 16 -4.46 -6.02 -2.97
N LEU A 17 -3.59 -6.78 -3.63
CA LEU A 17 -4.01 -7.73 -4.67
C LEU A 17 -4.88 -8.86 -4.10
N LEU A 18 -4.50 -9.40 -2.94
CA LEU A 18 -5.32 -10.40 -2.23
C LEU A 18 -6.69 -9.82 -1.83
N ALA A 19 -6.73 -8.55 -1.41
CA ALA A 19 -8.00 -7.88 -1.12
C ALA A 19 -8.89 -7.69 -2.36
N LEU A 20 -8.31 -7.41 -3.53
CA LEU A 20 -9.06 -7.36 -4.78
C LEU A 20 -9.66 -8.72 -5.15
N VAL A 21 -8.93 -9.81 -4.90
CA VAL A 21 -9.46 -11.17 -5.07
C VAL A 21 -10.61 -11.40 -4.10
N ALA A 22 -10.47 -11.01 -2.83
CA ALA A 22 -11.54 -11.12 -1.83
C ALA A 22 -12.79 -10.32 -2.22
N VAL A 23 -12.63 -9.10 -2.74
CA VAL A 23 -13.74 -8.29 -3.28
C VAL A 23 -14.47 -9.04 -4.39
N GLY A 24 -13.73 -9.63 -5.34
CA GLY A 24 -14.32 -10.40 -6.45
C GLY A 24 -15.09 -11.64 -5.98
N GLN A 25 -14.62 -12.31 -4.92
CA GLN A 25 -15.29 -13.48 -4.33
C GLN A 25 -16.50 -13.10 -3.48
N ALA A 26 -16.45 -11.97 -2.77
CA ALA A 26 -17.52 -11.50 -1.91
C ALA A 26 -18.65 -10.81 -2.69
N ALA A 27 -18.34 -10.20 -3.85
CA ALA A 27 -19.28 -9.43 -4.66
C ALA A 27 -20.64 -10.14 -4.90
N PRO A 28 -20.70 -11.42 -5.31
CA PRO A 28 -21.97 -12.12 -5.55
C PRO A 28 -22.84 -12.31 -4.29
N GLY A 29 -22.23 -12.36 -3.10
CA GLY A 29 -22.91 -12.61 -1.83
C GLY A 29 -23.38 -11.37 -1.07
N THR A 30 -22.99 -10.17 -1.53
CA THR A 30 -23.27 -8.90 -0.82
C THR A 30 -24.60 -8.26 -1.18
N GLY A 31 -25.21 -8.66 -2.31
CA GLY A 31 -26.41 -7.99 -2.85
C GLY A 31 -26.16 -6.54 -3.31
N LEU A 32 -24.90 -6.09 -3.32
CA LEU A 32 -24.51 -4.75 -3.76
C LEU A 32 -24.37 -4.70 -5.28
N GLY A 33 -24.91 -3.64 -5.89
CA GLY A 33 -24.74 -3.39 -7.33
C GLY A 33 -23.29 -3.03 -7.71
N ALA A 34 -22.92 -3.22 -8.97
CA ALA A 34 -21.58 -2.95 -9.50
C ALA A 34 -21.05 -1.54 -9.18
N ALA A 35 -21.94 -0.53 -9.15
CA ALA A 35 -21.58 0.84 -8.81
C ALA A 35 -21.08 0.98 -7.35
N ALA A 36 -21.66 0.23 -6.40
CA ALA A 36 -21.28 0.28 -4.99
C ALA A 36 -19.92 -0.39 -4.72
N LEU A 37 -19.52 -1.35 -5.56
CA LEU A 37 -18.24 -2.04 -5.48
C LEU A 37 -17.11 -1.32 -6.25
N SER A 38 -17.46 -0.38 -7.13
CA SER A 38 -16.48 0.34 -7.96
C SER A 38 -15.51 1.17 -7.13
N VAL A 39 -16.00 1.93 -6.14
CA VAL A 39 -15.18 2.79 -5.28
C VAL A 39 -14.18 1.99 -4.42
N PRO A 40 -14.59 0.93 -3.69
CA PRO A 40 -13.65 0.05 -3.01
C PRO A 40 -12.59 -0.51 -3.97
N THR A 41 -13.03 -1.03 -5.13
CA THR A 41 -12.14 -1.64 -6.12
C THR A 41 -11.06 -0.66 -6.59
N VAL A 42 -11.45 0.57 -6.93
CA VAL A 42 -10.51 1.62 -7.33
C VAL A 42 -9.53 1.95 -6.21
N ALA A 43 -9.98 2.04 -4.96
CA ALA A 43 -9.10 2.33 -3.83
C ALA A 43 -8.04 1.24 -3.62
N TYR A 44 -8.44 -0.03 -3.69
CA TYR A 44 -7.52 -1.17 -3.57
C TYR A 44 -6.55 -1.27 -4.76
N VAL A 45 -7.02 -1.03 -5.99
CA VAL A 45 -6.15 -0.97 -7.19
C VAL A 45 -5.14 0.17 -7.07
N ALA A 46 -5.59 1.37 -6.68
CA ALA A 46 -4.70 2.52 -6.49
C ALA A 46 -3.64 2.24 -5.43
N ALA A 47 -4.02 1.66 -4.30
CA ALA A 47 -3.10 1.26 -3.24
C ALA A 47 -2.05 0.24 -3.73
N ALA A 48 -2.46 -0.74 -4.53
CA ALA A 48 -1.56 -1.73 -5.14
C ALA A 48 -0.57 -1.07 -6.11
N LEU A 49 -1.06 -0.22 -7.02
CA LEU A 49 -0.24 0.46 -8.03
C LEU A 49 0.77 1.42 -7.39
N LEU A 50 0.36 2.19 -6.38
CA LEU A 50 1.25 3.07 -5.64
C LEU A 50 2.34 2.28 -4.90
N SER A 51 1.98 1.14 -4.31
CA SER A 51 2.95 0.26 -3.64
C SER A 51 3.96 -0.33 -4.64
N VAL A 52 3.51 -0.75 -5.82
CA VAL A 52 4.39 -1.22 -6.91
C VAL A 52 5.29 -0.09 -7.41
N ALA A 53 4.75 1.13 -7.59
CA ALA A 53 5.55 2.28 -8.01
C ALA A 53 6.67 2.58 -7.01
N VAL A 54 6.41 2.47 -5.70
CA VAL A 54 7.43 2.60 -4.66
C VAL A 54 8.52 1.53 -4.80
N VAL A 55 8.15 0.27 -5.06
CA VAL A 55 9.11 -0.82 -5.30
C VAL A 55 9.97 -0.55 -6.52
N VAL A 56 9.34 -0.17 -7.66
CA VAL A 56 10.05 0.13 -8.91
C VAL A 56 11.03 1.27 -8.70
N ILE A 57 10.59 2.37 -8.09
CA ILE A 57 11.46 3.52 -7.84
C ILE A 57 12.58 3.13 -6.87
N ALA A 58 12.30 2.38 -5.80
CA ALA A 58 13.33 1.91 -4.86
C ALA A 58 14.38 0.98 -5.52
N ALA A 59 13.99 0.25 -6.57
CA ALA A 59 14.88 -0.63 -7.33
C ALA A 59 15.77 0.10 -8.35
N ILE A 60 15.47 1.37 -8.69
CA ILE A 60 16.30 2.16 -9.62
C ILE A 60 17.72 2.31 -9.03
N PRO A 61 18.78 1.87 -9.76
CA PRO A 61 20.15 1.94 -9.27
C PRO A 61 20.58 3.37 -8.94
N ALA A 62 21.38 3.54 -7.89
CA ALA A 62 21.88 4.85 -7.47
C ALA A 62 22.67 5.58 -8.57
N ARG A 63 23.37 4.83 -9.44
CA ARG A 63 24.15 5.35 -10.58
C ARG A 63 23.33 6.08 -11.67
N VAL A 64 22.01 5.90 -11.69
CA VAL A 64 21.09 6.55 -12.64
C VAL A 64 20.09 7.49 -11.95
N SER A 65 20.21 7.69 -10.64
CA SER A 65 19.36 8.62 -9.89
C SER A 65 20.18 9.78 -9.35
N GLU A 66 19.57 10.95 -9.24
CA GLU A 66 20.22 12.08 -8.57
C GLU A 66 20.58 11.74 -7.12
N PRO A 67 21.70 12.27 -6.59
CA PRO A 67 22.09 12.11 -5.19
C PRO A 67 21.06 12.75 -4.26
N GLY A 68 20.65 12.03 -3.21
CA GLY A 68 19.85 12.59 -2.11
C GLY A 68 18.49 11.92 -1.86
N PRO A 69 17.64 12.52 -1.00
CA PRO A 69 16.33 12.00 -0.64
C PRO A 69 15.38 11.97 -1.84
N ARG A 70 14.84 10.81 -2.19
CA ARG A 70 13.86 10.65 -3.27
C ARG A 70 12.48 11.15 -2.80
N GLY A 71 12.23 12.45 -2.90
CA GLY A 71 10.96 13.07 -2.46
C GLY A 71 9.70 12.39 -3.03
N ALA A 72 9.75 11.92 -4.29
CA ALA A 72 8.68 11.16 -4.91
C ALA A 72 8.38 9.83 -4.19
N LEU A 73 9.39 9.14 -3.62
CA LEU A 73 9.17 7.94 -2.82
C LEU A 73 8.37 8.25 -1.56
N ILE A 74 8.56 9.42 -0.94
CA ILE A 74 7.80 9.83 0.25
C ILE A 74 6.34 10.01 -0.09
N ALA A 75 6.07 10.82 -1.12
CA ALA A 75 4.71 11.16 -1.50
C ALA A 75 3.93 9.88 -1.85
N LEU A 76 4.54 8.99 -2.64
CA LEU A 76 3.92 7.71 -3.02
C LEU A 76 3.75 6.77 -1.82
N ALA A 77 4.75 6.67 -0.93
CA ALA A 77 4.69 5.87 0.28
C ALA A 77 3.56 6.31 1.23
N VAL A 78 3.42 7.62 1.45
CA VAL A 78 2.40 8.21 2.31
C VAL A 78 1.01 8.01 1.70
N LEU A 79 0.84 8.27 0.40
CA LEU A 79 -0.43 8.06 -0.29
C LEU A 79 -0.84 6.58 -0.28
N ALA A 80 0.09 5.68 -0.57
CA ALA A 80 -0.13 4.23 -0.48
C ALA A 80 -0.55 3.83 0.94
N GLY A 81 0.22 4.24 1.95
CA GLY A 81 -0.06 3.93 3.34
C GLY A 81 -1.43 4.43 3.81
N ALA A 82 -1.81 5.64 3.41
CA ALA A 82 -3.13 6.20 3.70
C ALA A 82 -4.25 5.34 3.10
N LEU A 83 -4.13 4.95 1.83
CA LEU A 83 -5.11 4.10 1.16
C LEU A 83 -5.17 2.68 1.76
N ILE A 84 -4.02 2.09 2.06
CA ILE A 84 -3.89 0.75 2.66
C ILE A 84 -4.59 0.68 4.03
N CYS A 85 -4.52 1.76 4.81
CA CYS A 85 -5.16 1.85 6.12
C CYS A 85 -6.64 2.25 6.01
N ALA A 86 -6.97 3.25 5.19
CA ALA A 86 -8.32 3.81 5.10
C ALA A 86 -9.29 2.90 4.35
N ALA A 87 -8.88 2.28 3.24
CA ALA A 87 -9.80 1.50 2.41
C ALA A 87 -10.42 0.30 3.16
N PRO A 88 -9.66 -0.50 3.92
CA PRO A 88 -10.25 -1.53 4.76
C PRO A 88 -11.14 -0.98 5.88
N LEU A 89 -10.86 0.20 6.43
CA LEU A 89 -11.69 0.79 7.50
C LEU A 89 -13.07 1.21 6.98
N LEU A 90 -13.10 1.74 5.76
CA LEU A 90 -14.31 2.23 5.10
C LEU A 90 -15.12 1.08 4.48
N TRP A 91 -14.45 0.12 3.84
CA TRP A 91 -15.10 -0.91 3.02
C TRP A 91 -14.79 -2.35 3.42
N GLY A 92 -13.87 -2.60 4.35
CA GLY A 92 -13.50 -3.95 4.77
C GLY A 92 -14.68 -4.77 5.28
N ARG A 93 -15.66 -4.13 5.94
CA ARG A 93 -16.90 -4.80 6.39
C ARG A 93 -17.78 -5.22 5.22
N THR A 94 -17.83 -4.41 4.16
CA THR A 94 -18.67 -4.70 2.97
C THR A 94 -18.12 -5.83 2.11
N ILE A 95 -16.82 -6.16 2.24
CA ILE A 95 -16.15 -7.18 1.42
C ILE A 95 -15.68 -8.39 2.23
N GLY A 96 -16.09 -8.49 3.51
CA GLY A 96 -15.71 -9.60 4.39
C GLY A 96 -14.24 -9.61 4.85
N GLU A 97 -13.51 -8.50 4.71
CA GLU A 97 -12.09 -8.40 5.09
C GLU A 97 -11.83 -7.77 6.47
N PHE A 98 -12.87 -7.29 7.17
CA PHE A 98 -12.71 -6.55 8.42
C PHE A 98 -12.33 -7.45 9.60
N HIS A 99 -11.06 -7.83 9.67
CA HIS A 99 -10.44 -8.46 10.83
C HIS A 99 -9.42 -7.51 11.45
N LEU A 100 -9.54 -7.27 12.75
CA LEU A 100 -8.63 -6.38 13.49
C LEU A 100 -7.15 -6.74 13.27
N SER A 101 -6.84 -8.04 13.20
CA SER A 101 -5.51 -8.55 12.89
C SER A 101 -4.97 -8.06 11.54
N HIS A 102 -5.77 -8.02 10.48
CA HIS A 102 -5.36 -7.52 9.18
C HIS A 102 -5.05 -6.02 9.21
N HIS A 103 -5.84 -5.22 9.93
CA HIS A 103 -5.59 -3.79 10.09
C HIS A 103 -4.30 -3.52 10.88
N LEU A 104 -4.07 -4.26 11.96
CA LEU A 104 -2.86 -4.13 12.76
C LEU A 104 -1.61 -4.50 11.96
N VAL A 105 -1.65 -5.59 11.19
CA VAL A 105 -0.53 -5.99 10.33
C VAL A 105 -0.25 -4.94 9.23
N ARG A 106 -1.28 -4.44 8.57
CA ARG A 106 -1.14 -3.38 7.55
C ARG A 106 -0.60 -2.08 8.14
N ALA A 107 -1.13 -1.65 9.29
CA ALA A 107 -0.66 -0.44 9.98
C ALA A 107 0.79 -0.58 10.45
N ALA A 108 1.16 -1.74 11.00
CA ALA A 108 2.54 -2.03 11.39
C ALA A 108 3.49 -2.01 10.18
N ALA A 109 3.10 -2.63 9.06
CA ALA A 109 3.90 -2.61 7.84
C ALA A 109 4.11 -1.20 7.30
N VAL A 110 3.05 -0.36 7.27
CA VAL A 110 3.14 1.05 6.88
C VAL A 110 4.05 1.83 7.84
N ALA A 111 3.93 1.62 9.15
CA ALA A 111 4.77 2.28 10.15
C ALA A 111 6.25 1.90 9.98
N VAL A 112 6.57 0.62 9.75
CA VAL A 112 7.94 0.16 9.46
C VAL A 112 8.49 0.84 8.20
N CYS A 113 7.71 0.93 7.13
CA CYS A 113 8.12 1.67 5.92
C CYS A 113 8.48 3.13 6.23
N LEU A 114 7.63 3.83 6.98
CA LEU A 114 7.84 5.24 7.34
C LEU A 114 9.08 5.43 8.23
N VAL A 115 9.30 4.55 9.20
CA VAL A 115 10.48 4.59 10.08
C VAL A 115 11.77 4.34 9.29
N LEU A 116 11.81 3.27 8.49
CA LEU A 116 12.98 2.95 7.65
C LEU A 116 13.32 4.07 6.68
N TYR A 117 12.29 4.69 6.11
CA TYR A 117 12.45 5.84 5.23
C TYR A 117 12.95 7.08 5.98
N SER A 118 12.35 7.40 7.13
CA SER A 118 12.73 8.57 7.94
C SER A 118 14.17 8.47 8.44
N TRP A 119 14.58 7.28 8.88
CA TRP A 119 15.97 7.00 9.24
C TRP A 119 16.90 7.21 8.04
N TYR A 120 16.53 6.71 6.86
CA TYR A 120 17.33 6.98 5.65
C TYR A 120 17.55 8.47 5.40
N VAL A 121 16.47 9.27 5.43
CA VAL A 121 16.57 10.72 5.20
C VAL A 121 17.46 11.38 6.25
N ALA A 122 17.31 11.01 7.51
CA ALA A 122 18.13 11.55 8.59
C ALA A 122 19.63 11.22 8.42
N ALA A 123 19.95 10.04 7.89
CA ALA A 123 21.33 9.60 7.70
C ALA A 123 22.03 10.17 6.44
N HIS A 124 21.28 10.81 5.52
CA HIS A 124 21.78 11.32 4.24
C HIS A 124 21.44 12.81 4.01
N ARG A 125 21.11 13.52 5.09
CA ARG A 125 21.12 14.98 5.17
C ARG A 125 22.44 15.41 5.80
#